data_AF-A0A2W4WLH5-F1
#
_entry.id   AF-A0A2W4WLH5-F1
#
_cell.length_a   1.000
_cell.length_b   1.000
_cell.length_c   1.000
_cell.angle_alpha   90.00
_cell.angle_beta   90.00
_cell.angle_gamma   90.00
#
_symmetry.space_group_name_H-M   'P 1'
#
loop_
_entity.id
_entity.type
_entity.pdbx_description
1 polymer ?
#
loop_
_entity_poly.entity_id
_entity_poly.type
_entity_poly.pdbx_seq_one_letter_code
_entity_poly.pdbx_strand_id
1 'polypeptide(L)'
;MAGSTLTVDWTRTLADAIANRGAAFLAAPVGGSRPQIEAGKLICLAGGQAETLAQVRDILTSAGIATIHHVVGVKQVKVFFA
;
A
#
# COMPACT_ATOMS: atom_id res chain seq x y z
N MET A 1 6.01 8.89 -9.16
CA MET A 1 4.96 8.26 -8.34
C MET A 1 4.92 8.97 -6.99
N ALA A 2 3.79 9.56 -6.60
CA ALA A 2 3.63 10.19 -5.29
C ALA A 2 2.97 9.19 -4.33
N GLY A 3 3.65 8.84 -3.23
CA GLY A 3 3.12 8.04 -2.14
C GLY A 3 2.85 8.93 -0.92
N SER A 4 1.75 8.68 -0.20
CA SER A 4 1.40 9.40 1.02
C SER A 4 1.60 8.50 2.24
N THR A 5 2.02 9.07 3.36
CA THR A 5 2.07 8.39 4.67
C THR A 5 1.02 8.99 5.58
N LEU A 6 0.15 8.16 6.15
CA LEU A 6 -0.94 8.57 7.03
C LEU A 6 -0.77 7.92 8.41
N THR A 7 -1.51 8.38 9.41
CA THR A 7 -1.61 7.65 10.69
C THR A 7 -2.53 6.44 10.52
N VAL A 8 -2.45 5.46 11.45
CA VAL A 8 -3.32 4.27 11.43
C VAL A 8 -4.79 4.69 11.45
N ASP A 9 -5.15 5.58 12.36
CA ASP A 9 -6.54 5.99 12.57
C ASP A 9 -7.11 6.69 11.33
N TRP A 10 -6.32 7.58 10.71
CA TRP A 10 -6.73 8.20 9.44
C TRP A 10 -6.92 7.19 8.32
N THR A 11 -6.09 6.15 8.27
CA THR A 11 -6.19 5.10 7.26
C THR A 11 -7.49 4.29 7.45
N ARG A 12 -7.91 4.06 8.70
CA ARG A 12 -9.19 3.41 9.02
C ARG A 12 -10.38 4.28 8.68
N THR A 13 -10.37 5.55 9.10
CA THR A 13 -11.43 6.51 8.77
C THR A 13 -11.64 6.63 7.27
N LEU A 14 -10.55 6.66 6.50
CA LEU A 14 -10.62 6.71 5.04
C LEU A 14 -11.18 5.41 4.45
N ALA A 15 -10.75 4.25 4.96
CA ALA A 15 -11.27 2.97 4.53
C ALA A 15 -12.78 2.87 4.74
N ASP A 16 -13.28 3.27 5.91
CA ASP A 16 -14.72 3.27 6.23
C ASP A 16 -15.49 4.21 5.30
N ALA A 17 -14.96 5.42 5.07
CA ALA A 17 -15.59 6.40 4.18
C ALA A 17 -15.67 5.91 2.71
N ILE A 18 -14.68 5.15 2.25
CA ILE A 18 -14.63 4.57 0.90
C ILE A 18 -15.57 3.35 0.82
N ALA A 19 -15.60 2.50 1.85
CA ALA A 19 -16.50 1.36 1.92
C ALA A 19 -17.98 1.80 1.93
N ASN A 20 -18.32 2.88 2.63
CA ASN A 20 -19.66 3.48 2.63
C ASN A 20 -20.11 3.98 1.24
N ARG A 21 -19.17 4.13 0.30
CA ARG A 21 -19.43 4.49 -1.11
C ARG A 21 -19.40 3.28 -2.04
N GLY A 22 -19.31 2.07 -1.50
CA GLY A 22 -19.28 0.82 -2.28
C GLY A 22 -17.94 0.55 -2.97
N ALA A 23 -16.86 1.20 -2.55
CA ALA A 23 -15.53 1.03 -3.12
C ALA A 23 -14.60 0.26 -2.17
N ALA A 24 -13.58 -0.39 -2.74
CA ALA A 24 -12.56 -1.09 -1.99
C ALA A 24 -11.38 -0.16 -1.66
N PHE A 25 -10.77 -0.38 -0.49
CA PHE A 25 -9.60 0.36 -0.04
C PHE A 25 -8.43 -0.58 0.25
N LEU A 26 -7.23 -0.18 -0.19
CA LEU A 26 -5.98 -0.89 0.07
C LEU A 26 -4.97 0.11 0.63
N ALA A 27 -4.57 -0.08 1.89
CA ALA A 27 -3.44 0.64 2.46
C ALA A 27 -2.14 0.03 1.92
N ALA A 28 -1.34 0.82 1.22
CA ALA A 28 -0.15 0.31 0.53
C ALA A 28 1.06 1.24 0.77
N PRO A 29 1.53 1.40 2.02
CA PRO A 29 2.77 2.13 2.27
C PRO A 29 3.93 1.48 1.51
N VAL A 30 4.72 2.32 0.84
CA VAL A 30 5.85 1.90 0.02
C VAL A 30 7.14 2.34 0.70
N GLY A 31 8.09 1.42 0.81
CA GLY A 31 9.43 1.65 1.35
C GLY A 31 10.51 1.33 0.33
N GLY A 32 11.58 2.12 0.37
CA GLY A 32 12.77 1.93 -0.44
C GLY A 32 13.58 3.22 -0.60
N SER A 33 14.90 3.05 -0.72
CA SER A 33 15.86 4.12 -1.01
C SER A 33 15.78 4.57 -2.47
N ARG A 34 16.42 5.72 -2.80
CA ARG A 34 16.51 6.20 -4.19
C ARG A 34 17.07 5.14 -5.17
N PRO A 35 18.17 4.44 -4.87
CA PRO A 35 18.64 3.35 -5.72
C PRO A 35 17.60 2.24 -5.93
N GLN A 36 16.78 1.92 -4.92
CA GLN A 36 15.72 0.93 -5.05
C GLN A 36 14.55 1.42 -5.90
N ILE A 37 14.22 2.72 -5.86
CA ILE A 37 13.24 3.33 -6.75
C ILE A 37 13.70 3.20 -8.20
N GLU A 38 14.93 3.62 -8.49
CA GLU A 38 15.52 3.58 -9.84
C GLU A 38 15.61 2.15 -10.39
N ALA A 39 15.88 1.17 -9.52
CA ALA A 39 15.93 -0.23 -9.88
C ALA A 39 14.55 -0.92 -9.95
N GLY A 40 13.44 -0.23 -9.64
CA GLY A 40 12.11 -0.83 -9.57
C GLY A 40 11.98 -1.92 -8.50
N LYS A 41 12.69 -1.76 -7.38
CA LYS A 41 12.80 -2.73 -6.28
C LYS A 41 12.12 -2.24 -4.99
N LEU A 42 11.02 -1.50 -5.13
CA LEU A 42 10.27 -1.02 -3.98
C LEU A 42 9.52 -2.16 -3.28
N ILE A 43 9.32 -1.98 -1.97
CA ILE A 43 8.58 -2.93 -1.13
C ILE A 43 7.29 -2.26 -0.67
N CYS A 44 6.19 -3.00 -0.74
CA CYS A 44 4.88 -2.57 -0.28
C CYS A 44 4.29 -3.54 0.74
N LEU A 45 3.65 -2.99 1.77
CA LEU A 45 2.93 -3.74 2.80
C LEU A 45 1.43 -3.49 2.62
N ALA A 46 0.81 -4.27 1.75
CA ALA A 46 -0.56 -4.08 1.31
C ALA A 46 -1.58 -4.61 2.33
N GLY A 47 -2.30 -3.73 3.01
CA GLY A 47 -3.36 -4.03 3.96
C GLY A 47 -4.75 -3.81 3.37
N GLY A 48 -5.62 -4.82 3.44
CA GLY A 48 -6.97 -4.81 2.88
C GLY A 48 -7.43 -6.20 2.48
N GLN A 49 -8.51 -6.30 1.69
CA GLN A 49 -9.01 -7.58 1.19
C GLN A 49 -8.05 -8.21 0.18
N ALA A 50 -7.88 -9.53 0.23
CA ALA A 50 -6.97 -10.25 -0.64
C ALA A 50 -7.39 -10.16 -2.11
N GLU A 51 -8.71 -10.15 -2.35
CA GLU A 51 -9.33 -10.05 -3.67
C GLU A 51 -9.02 -8.69 -4.31
N THR A 52 -9.13 -7.62 -3.53
CA THR A 52 -8.76 -6.27 -3.98
C THR A 52 -7.28 -6.20 -4.34
N LEU A 53 -6.40 -6.80 -3.54
CA LEU A 53 -4.97 -6.85 -3.85
C LEU A 53 -4.71 -7.64 -5.13
N ALA A 54 -5.38 -8.78 -5.34
CA ALA A 54 -5.25 -9.57 -6.55
C ALA A 54 -5.61 -8.76 -7.80
N GLN A 55 -6.66 -7.95 -7.74
CA GLN A 55 -7.12 -7.10 -8.85
C GLN A 55 -6.12 -6.01 -9.23
N VAL A 56 -5.36 -5.47 -8.27
CA VAL A 56 -4.45 -4.33 -8.51
C VAL A 56 -2.97 -4.72 -8.51
N ARG A 57 -2.65 -6.01 -8.42
CA ARG A 57 -1.27 -6.50 -8.30
C ARG A 57 -0.38 -6.05 -9.46
N ASP A 58 -0.89 -6.12 -10.68
CA ASP A 58 -0.14 -5.72 -11.89
C ASP A 58 0.10 -4.21 -11.91
N ILE A 59 -0.86 -3.42 -11.43
CA ILE A 59 -0.72 -1.97 -11.29
C ILE A 59 0.41 -1.66 -10.31
N LEU A 60 0.41 -2.30 -9.12
CA LEU A 60 1.47 -2.13 -8.13
C LEU A 60 2.85 -2.53 -8.68
N THR A 61 2.92 -3.65 -9.39
CA THR A 61 4.17 -4.14 -9.98
C THR A 61 4.70 -3.19 -11.05
N SER A 62 3.83 -2.69 -11.93
CA SER A 62 4.20 -1.70 -12.96
C SER A 62 4.67 -0.38 -12.37
N ALA A 63 4.26 -0.06 -11.15
CA ALA A 63 4.67 1.12 -10.42
C ALA A 63 6.05 0.98 -9.73
N GLY A 64 6.77 -0.12 -9.97
CA GLY A 64 8.12 -0.37 -9.44
C GLY A 64 8.14 -1.07 -8.08
N ILE A 65 7.00 -1.62 -7.63
CA ILE A 65 6.91 -2.44 -6.44
C ILE A 65 7.26 -3.89 -6.79
N ALA A 66 8.49 -4.31 -6.51
CA ALA A 66 8.95 -5.67 -6.76
C ALA A 66 8.48 -6.66 -5.69
N THR A 67 8.20 -6.19 -4.47
CA THR A 67 7.82 -7.06 -3.35
C THR A 67 6.56 -6.54 -2.68
N ILE A 68 5.55 -7.39 -2.59
CA ILE A 68 4.26 -7.08 -1.97
C ILE A 68 4.01 -8.10 -0.86
N HIS A 69 3.97 -7.64 0.38
CA HIS A 69 3.48 -8.45 1.50
C HIS A 69 2.03 -8.08 1.78
N HIS A 70 1.13 -9.05 1.67
CA HIS A 70 -0.26 -8.87 2.09
C HIS A 70 -0.35 -8.99 3.62
N VAL A 71 -1.02 -8.03 4.24
CA VAL A 71 -1.25 -8.00 5.69
C VAL A 71 -2.76 -7.97 5.96
N VAL A 72 -3.20 -8.76 6.94
CA VAL A 72 -4.63 -8.86 7.29
C VAL A 72 -5.11 -7.56 7.94
N GLY A 73 -6.15 -6.98 7.36
CA GLY A 73 -6.81 -5.75 7.81
C GLY A 73 -6.10 -4.46 7.38
N VAL A 74 -6.73 -3.31 7.68
CA VAL A 74 -6.15 -1.99 7.43
C VAL A 74 -5.27 -1.60 8.63
N LYS A 75 -3.95 -1.76 8.49
CA LYS A 75 -2.93 -1.35 9.48
C LYS A 75 -1.90 -0.46 8.78
N GLN A 76 -1.39 0.59 9.44
CA GLN A 76 -0.14 1.21 8.97
C GLN A 76 1.03 0.31 9.28
N VAL A 77 1.99 0.26 8.38
CA VAL A 77 3.34 -0.18 8.71
C VAL A 77 4.29 0.99 8.57
N LYS A 78 5.04 1.24 9.65
CA LYS A 78 6.01 2.31 9.78
C LYS A 78 7.27 1.91 9.01
N VAL A 79 7.56 2.56 7.88
CA VAL A 79 8.82 2.39 7.17
C VAL A 79 9.88 3.27 7.85
N PHE A 80 10.87 2.66 8.47
CA PHE A 80 12.09 3.35 8.89
C PHE A 80 12.98 3.55 7.66
N PHE A 81 13.40 4.79 7.41
CA PHE A 81 14.59 5.05 6.59
C PHE A 81 15.78 5.06 7.55
N ALA A 82 16.70 4.12 7.38
CA ALA A 82 18.08 4.25 7.82
C ALA A 82 18.92 4.59 6.59
#